data_AF-A0A924KMA6-F1
#
_entry.id   AF-A0A924KMA6-F1
#
_cell.length_a   1.000
_cell.length_b   1.000
_cell.length_c   1.000
_cell.angle_alpha   90.00
_cell.angle_beta   90.00
_cell.angle_gamma   90.00
#
_symmetry.space_group_name_H-M   'P 1'
#
loop_
_entity.id
_entity.type
_entity.pdbx_description
1 polymer ?
#
loop_
_entity_poly.entity_id
_entity_poly.type
_entity_poly.pdbx_seq_one_letter_code
_entity_poly.pdbx_strand_id
1 'polypeptide(L)'
;MSQRPFQVLGLQQIAIGGTDKKRLKTLWVDMLGLVVTGTFTSEKENVDEDICTLGAGPFKVEVDLMQPLDINKKPAVHTTPLNHVGLWIDDLTVAVEWLTAKGVRFAPGGIRKGAAGFDICFVHPKSNEEFPIAGEGVLIELVQAPPDVVKAFSQLAHAGPSR
;
A
#
# COMPACT_ATOMS: atom_id res chain seq x y z
N MET A 1 -24.00 15.60 2.18
CA MET A 1 -22.59 15.17 2.01
C MET A 1 -22.34 15.02 0.52
N SER A 2 -21.33 15.69 -0.04
CA SER A 2 -20.99 15.52 -1.46
C SER A 2 -20.51 14.07 -1.69
N GLN A 3 -21.02 13.42 -2.72
CA GLN A 3 -20.56 12.08 -3.11
C GLN A 3 -19.05 12.14 -3.41
N ARG A 4 -18.32 11.12 -2.98
CA ARG A 4 -16.88 10.97 -3.27
C ARG A 4 -16.71 10.72 -4.77
N PRO A 5 -15.83 11.46 -5.47
CA PRO A 5 -15.68 11.36 -6.93
C PRO A 5 -14.70 10.26 -7.39
N PHE A 6 -14.29 9.38 -6.47
CA PHE A 6 -13.39 8.25 -6.71
C PHE A 6 -13.82 7.08 -5.82
N GLN A 7 -13.34 5.89 -6.13
CA GLN A 7 -13.56 4.67 -5.38
C GLN A 7 -12.25 4.13 -4.80
N VAL A 8 -12.36 3.61 -3.58
CA VAL A 8 -11.33 2.77 -2.97
C VAL A 8 -11.77 1.33 -3.25
N LEU A 9 -11.03 0.62 -4.07
CA LEU A 9 -11.46 -0.65 -4.64
C LEU A 9 -11.15 -1.84 -3.73
N GLY A 10 -9.95 -1.87 -3.16
CA GLY A 10 -9.47 -2.97 -2.34
C GLY A 10 -8.02 -2.78 -1.91
N LEU A 11 -7.46 -3.81 -1.27
CA LEU A 11 -6.05 -3.83 -0.91
C LEU A 11 -5.20 -4.07 -2.16
N GLN A 12 -4.10 -3.32 -2.26
CA GLN A 12 -3.03 -3.59 -3.20
C GLN A 12 -1.87 -4.30 -2.50
N GLN A 13 -1.40 -3.77 -1.37
CA GLN A 13 -0.32 -4.39 -0.61
C GLN A 13 -0.44 -4.20 0.90
N ILE A 14 0.27 -5.05 1.65
CA ILE A 14 0.53 -4.91 3.08
C ILE A 14 2.03 -5.05 3.29
N ALA A 15 2.67 -4.00 3.82
CA ALA A 15 4.10 -4.03 4.07
C ALA A 15 4.39 -4.31 5.55
N ILE A 16 5.24 -5.31 5.79
CA ILE A 16 5.56 -5.84 7.11
C ILE A 16 7.05 -5.66 7.37
N GLY A 17 7.38 -4.86 8.39
CA GLY A 17 8.74 -4.59 8.80
C GLY A 17 9.24 -5.54 9.88
N GLY A 18 10.48 -5.99 9.74
CA GLY A 18 11.20 -6.74 10.78
C GLY A 18 12.69 -6.49 10.75
N THR A 19 13.39 -6.84 11.82
CA THR A 19 14.87 -6.76 11.86
C THR A 19 15.55 -7.92 11.13
N ASP A 20 14.81 -9.01 10.89
CA ASP A 20 15.26 -10.19 10.17
C ASP A 20 14.12 -10.72 9.29
N LYS A 21 14.25 -10.54 7.98
CA LYS A 21 13.28 -11.00 6.98
C LYS A 21 13.11 -12.51 7.00
N LYS A 22 14.12 -13.29 7.40
CA LYS A 22 14.01 -14.77 7.45
C LYS A 22 12.94 -15.21 8.44
N ARG A 23 12.81 -14.54 9.59
CA ARG A 23 11.76 -14.83 10.56
C ARG A 23 10.37 -14.51 10.02
N LEU A 24 10.24 -13.44 9.23
CA LEU A 24 9.00 -13.13 8.54
C LEU A 24 8.66 -14.22 7.53
N LYS A 25 9.61 -14.65 6.70
CA LYS A 25 9.40 -15.75 5.73
C LYS A 25 8.97 -17.04 6.41
N THR A 26 9.56 -17.39 7.54
CA THR A 26 9.14 -18.59 8.29
C THR A 26 7.64 -18.59 8.56
N LEU A 27 7.07 -17.46 8.99
CA LEU A 27 5.63 -17.38 9.18
C LEU A 27 4.88 -17.31 7.84
N TRP A 28 5.18 -16.30 7.04
CA TRP A 28 4.33 -15.91 5.90
C TRP A 28 4.45 -16.87 4.71
N VAL A 29 5.66 -17.37 4.45
CA VAL A 29 5.91 -18.30 3.34
C VAL A 29 5.78 -19.74 3.82
N ASP A 30 6.53 -20.13 4.85
CA ASP A 30 6.63 -21.55 5.20
C ASP A 30 5.37 -22.07 5.92
N MET A 31 4.82 -21.29 6.86
CA MET A 31 3.64 -21.73 7.64
C MET A 31 2.30 -21.35 6.98
N LEU A 32 2.20 -20.14 6.41
CA LEU A 32 0.96 -19.63 5.80
C LEU A 32 0.88 -19.87 4.29
N GLY A 33 1.98 -20.29 3.64
CA GLY A 33 1.96 -20.73 2.25
C GLY A 33 1.90 -19.62 1.20
N LEU A 34 2.24 -18.37 1.54
CA LEU A 34 2.31 -17.31 0.54
C LEU A 34 3.46 -17.58 -0.45
N VAL A 35 3.24 -17.23 -1.72
CA VAL A 35 4.23 -17.43 -2.77
C VAL A 35 5.08 -16.19 -2.93
N VAL A 36 6.41 -16.35 -2.80
CA VAL A 36 7.37 -15.29 -3.16
C VAL A 36 7.38 -15.14 -4.67
N THR A 37 7.00 -13.98 -5.16
CA THR A 37 6.91 -13.66 -6.60
C THR A 37 7.96 -12.67 -7.06
N GLY A 38 8.65 -12.02 -6.13
CA GLY A 38 9.71 -11.07 -6.45
C GLY A 38 10.54 -10.69 -5.23
N THR A 39 11.59 -9.92 -5.48
CA THR A 39 12.44 -9.32 -4.46
C THR A 39 12.82 -7.92 -4.90
N PHE A 40 12.95 -6.99 -3.97
CA PHE A 40 13.37 -5.62 -4.26
C PHE A 40 14.39 -5.15 -3.23
N THR A 41 15.32 -4.30 -3.66
CA THR A 41 16.35 -3.72 -2.80
C THR A 41 16.58 -2.27 -3.19
N SER A 42 16.62 -1.38 -2.21
CA SER A 42 16.87 0.04 -2.41
C SER A 42 17.71 0.62 -1.28
N GLU A 43 18.92 1.10 -1.63
CA GLU A 43 19.77 1.83 -0.69
C GLU A 43 19.12 3.13 -0.22
N LYS A 44 18.42 3.82 -1.14
CA LYS A 44 17.74 5.09 -0.85
C LYS A 44 16.63 4.91 0.18
N GLU A 45 15.86 3.84 0.06
CA GLU A 45 14.75 3.53 0.97
C GLU A 45 15.21 2.65 2.16
N ASN A 46 16.49 2.32 2.24
CA ASN A 46 17.10 1.45 3.26
C ASN A 46 16.32 0.15 3.44
N VAL A 47 16.01 -0.55 2.35
CA VAL A 47 15.14 -1.73 2.36
C VAL A 47 15.67 -2.86 1.50
N ASP A 48 15.52 -4.08 2.01
CA ASP A 48 15.62 -5.36 1.32
C ASP A 48 14.35 -6.15 1.59
N GLU A 49 13.55 -6.43 0.56
CA GLU A 49 12.21 -7.00 0.70
C GLU A 49 11.95 -8.20 -0.20
N ASP A 50 11.18 -9.15 0.32
CA ASP A 50 10.61 -10.25 -0.45
C ASP A 50 9.13 -9.93 -0.68
N ILE A 51 8.72 -9.91 -1.95
CA ILE A 51 7.35 -9.62 -2.37
C ILE A 51 6.62 -10.96 -2.45
N CYS A 52 5.70 -11.17 -1.52
CA CYS A 52 4.82 -12.33 -1.50
C CYS A 52 3.46 -11.96 -2.11
N THR A 53 2.71 -12.93 -2.64
CA THR A 53 1.35 -12.67 -3.12
C THR A 53 0.33 -13.64 -2.54
N LEU A 54 -0.89 -13.13 -2.35
CA LEU A 54 -2.10 -13.90 -2.03
C LEU A 54 -3.26 -13.46 -2.92
N GLY A 55 -4.26 -14.31 -3.10
CA GLY A 55 -5.38 -14.07 -4.02
C GLY A 55 -5.06 -14.47 -5.47
N ALA A 56 -5.90 -14.04 -6.41
CA ALA A 56 -5.82 -14.47 -7.81
C ALA A 56 -6.24 -13.36 -8.77
N GLY A 57 -5.63 -13.38 -9.97
CA GLY A 57 -5.94 -12.43 -11.03
C GLY A 57 -5.84 -10.96 -10.57
N PRO A 58 -6.80 -10.10 -10.95
CA PRO A 58 -6.84 -8.69 -10.54
C PRO A 58 -7.07 -8.47 -9.03
N PHE A 59 -7.34 -9.52 -8.24
CA PHE A 59 -7.53 -9.44 -6.79
C PHE A 59 -6.29 -9.90 -6.01
N LYS A 60 -5.15 -10.07 -6.68
CA LYS A 60 -3.89 -10.33 -5.99
C LYS A 60 -3.54 -9.16 -5.07
N VAL A 61 -3.10 -9.51 -3.87
CA VAL A 61 -2.57 -8.59 -2.87
C VAL A 61 -1.12 -8.96 -2.61
N GLU A 62 -0.25 -7.96 -2.62
CA GLU A 62 1.16 -8.12 -2.26
C GLU A 62 1.33 -8.07 -0.74
N VAL A 63 2.26 -8.88 -0.22
CA VAL A 63 2.69 -8.84 1.17
C VAL A 63 4.21 -8.68 1.17
N ASP A 64 4.66 -7.47 1.44
CA ASP A 64 6.07 -7.10 1.35
C ASP A 64 6.73 -7.35 2.69
N LEU A 65 7.62 -8.34 2.73
CA LEU A 65 8.38 -8.69 3.93
C LEU A 65 9.68 -7.91 3.90
N MET A 66 9.80 -6.86 4.71
CA MET A 66 10.90 -5.91 4.67
C MET A 66 11.87 -6.08 5.83
N GLN A 67 13.16 -5.94 5.53
CA GLN A 67 14.21 -5.66 6.52
C GLN A 67 15.07 -4.46 6.08
N PRO A 68 15.72 -3.75 7.01
CA PRO A 68 16.62 -2.67 6.64
C PRO A 68 17.93 -3.22 6.08
N LEU A 69 18.53 -2.51 5.11
CA LEU A 69 19.89 -2.79 4.66
C LEU A 69 20.92 -2.44 5.74
N ASP A 70 20.69 -1.33 6.45
CA ASP A 70 21.44 -0.89 7.61
C ASP A 70 20.46 -0.48 8.72
N ILE A 71 20.50 -1.20 9.85
CA ILE A 71 19.58 -0.99 10.98
C ILE A 71 19.72 0.40 11.61
N ASN A 72 20.86 1.07 11.43
CA ASN A 72 21.13 2.39 12.00
C ASN A 72 20.75 3.54 11.06
N LYS A 73 20.35 3.24 9.82
CA LYS A 73 19.96 4.25 8.82
C LYS A 73 18.45 4.44 8.76
N LYS A 74 18.05 5.59 8.20
CA LYS A 74 16.66 5.88 7.84
C LYS A 74 16.51 5.78 6.31
N PRO A 75 15.32 5.38 5.80
CA PRO A 75 14.11 4.96 6.53
C PRO A 75 14.28 3.73 7.42
N ALA A 76 13.59 3.69 8.56
CA ALA A 76 13.70 2.60 9.53
C ALA A 76 12.54 1.61 9.35
N VAL A 77 12.53 0.89 8.23
CA VAL A 77 11.39 0.04 7.79
C VAL A 77 10.95 -1.01 8.82
N HIS A 78 11.84 -1.40 9.73
CA HIS A 78 11.62 -2.38 10.79
C HIS A 78 10.92 -1.84 12.06
N THR A 79 10.84 -0.53 12.28
CA THR A 79 10.38 0.00 13.58
C THR A 79 8.87 -0.11 13.75
N THR A 80 8.12 -0.04 12.65
CA THR A 80 6.67 -0.23 12.65
C THR A 80 6.38 -1.59 12.00
N PRO A 81 5.96 -2.61 12.77
CA PRO A 81 5.80 -3.96 12.25
C PRO A 81 4.78 -4.05 11.10
N LEU A 82 3.63 -3.39 11.22
CA LEU A 82 2.74 -3.15 10.10
C LEU A 82 3.10 -1.78 9.52
N ASN A 83 4.02 -1.76 8.56
CA ASN A 83 4.70 -0.55 8.12
C ASN A 83 3.73 0.39 7.38
N HIS A 84 3.03 -0.15 6.37
CA HIS A 84 1.98 0.55 5.65
C HIS A 84 1.00 -0.42 4.99
N VAL A 85 -0.13 0.12 4.55
CA VAL A 85 -1.11 -0.58 3.70
C VAL A 85 -1.28 0.19 2.39
N GLY A 86 -1.36 -0.54 1.28
CA GLY A 86 -1.65 0.01 -0.04
C GLY A 86 -3.09 -0.25 -0.45
N LEU A 87 -3.74 0.78 -0.98
CA LEU A 87 -5.12 0.75 -1.43
C LEU A 87 -5.21 1.05 -2.92
N TRP A 88 -5.93 0.21 -3.65
CA TRP A 88 -6.29 0.47 -5.04
C TRP A 88 -7.31 1.61 -5.13
N ILE A 89 -7.01 2.60 -5.95
CA ILE A 89 -7.84 3.76 -6.26
C ILE A 89 -8.14 3.77 -7.76
N ASP A 90 -9.41 3.95 -8.14
CA ASP A 90 -9.83 3.98 -9.54
C ASP A 90 -9.31 5.21 -10.31
N ASP A 91 -9.29 6.38 -9.67
CA ASP A 91 -8.70 7.63 -10.16
C ASP A 91 -7.92 8.32 -9.04
N LEU A 92 -6.60 8.10 -9.05
CA LEU A 92 -5.70 8.61 -8.00
C LEU A 92 -5.60 10.14 -8.02
N THR A 93 -5.59 10.76 -9.19
CA THR A 93 -5.47 12.22 -9.31
C THR A 93 -6.69 12.90 -8.70
N VAL A 94 -7.89 12.45 -9.08
CA VAL A 94 -9.15 12.95 -8.52
C VAL A 94 -9.24 12.68 -7.02
N ALA A 95 -8.76 11.52 -6.56
CA ALA A 95 -8.72 11.21 -5.14
C ALA A 95 -7.84 12.17 -4.36
N VAL A 96 -6.60 12.42 -4.82
CA VAL A 96 -5.66 13.33 -4.17
C VAL A 96 -6.21 14.75 -4.11
N GLU A 97 -6.74 15.26 -5.22
CA GLU A 97 -7.35 16.60 -5.26
C GLU A 97 -8.50 16.74 -4.25
N TRP A 98 -9.43 15.78 -4.27
CA TRP A 98 -10.60 15.81 -3.39
C TRP A 98 -10.23 15.64 -1.92
N LEU A 99 -9.33 14.72 -1.59
CA LEU A 99 -8.86 14.46 -0.22
C LEU A 99 -8.08 15.66 0.33
N THR A 100 -7.22 16.27 -0.49
CA THR A 100 -6.47 17.49 -0.12
C THR A 100 -7.44 18.63 0.21
N ALA A 101 -8.44 18.86 -0.62
CA ALA A 101 -9.49 19.86 -0.37
C ALA A 101 -10.33 19.59 0.89
N LYS A 102 -10.28 18.36 1.43
CA LYS A 102 -10.92 17.97 2.69
C LYS A 102 -9.97 18.02 3.90
N GLY A 103 -8.74 18.50 3.73
CA GLY A 103 -7.77 18.62 4.82
C GLY A 103 -7.01 17.33 5.14
N VAL A 104 -6.97 16.38 4.20
CA VAL A 104 -6.12 15.19 4.34
C VAL A 104 -4.66 15.55 4.07
N ARG A 105 -3.78 15.15 4.98
CA ARG A 105 -2.35 15.37 4.85
C ARG A 105 -1.71 14.26 4.03
N PHE A 106 -1.06 14.62 2.94
CA PHE A 106 -0.20 13.73 2.18
C PHE A 106 1.26 13.81 2.65
N ALA A 107 1.99 12.71 2.55
CA ALA A 107 3.42 12.69 2.72
C ALA A 107 4.11 13.38 1.52
N PRO A 108 5.35 13.87 1.69
CA PRO A 108 6.09 14.52 0.62
C PRO A 108 6.28 13.60 -0.61
N GLY A 109 6.41 14.22 -1.79
CA GLY A 109 6.77 13.53 -3.03
C GLY A 109 5.65 13.42 -4.08
N GLY A 110 4.41 13.76 -3.72
CA GLY A 110 3.27 13.77 -4.64
C GLY A 110 3.01 12.41 -5.30
N ILE A 111 2.26 12.44 -6.41
CA ILE A 111 2.04 11.26 -7.25
C ILE A 111 3.32 10.95 -8.03
N ARG A 112 3.81 9.72 -7.93
CA ARG A 112 5.03 9.22 -8.59
C ARG A 112 4.97 7.72 -8.83
N LYS A 113 5.92 7.16 -9.58
CA LYS A 113 6.02 5.71 -9.77
C LYS A 113 6.52 4.98 -8.51
N GLY A 114 5.79 3.94 -8.10
CA GLY A 114 6.15 3.01 -7.02
C GLY A 114 6.99 1.81 -7.49
N ALA A 115 7.34 0.91 -6.57
CA ALA A 115 8.17 -0.26 -6.85
C ALA A 115 7.55 -1.21 -7.91
N ALA A 116 6.23 -1.40 -7.85
CA ALA A 116 5.46 -2.19 -8.81
C ALA A 116 5.13 -1.43 -10.13
N GLY A 117 5.62 -0.20 -10.32
CA GLY A 117 5.44 0.58 -11.55
C GLY A 117 4.11 1.33 -11.67
N PHE A 118 3.25 1.26 -10.66
CA PHE A 118 2.01 2.05 -10.58
C PHE A 118 2.27 3.48 -10.11
N ASP A 119 1.35 4.39 -10.40
CA ASP A 119 1.35 5.71 -9.80
C ASP A 119 0.84 5.62 -8.36
N ILE A 120 1.59 6.23 -7.44
CA ILE A 120 1.37 6.13 -6.00
C ILE A 120 1.51 7.48 -5.32
N CYS A 121 0.81 7.66 -4.20
CA CYS A 121 1.12 8.69 -3.20
C CYS A 121 0.81 8.15 -1.80
N PHE A 122 1.26 8.86 -0.76
CA PHE A 122 1.05 8.42 0.62
C PHE A 122 0.24 9.43 1.43
N VAL A 123 -0.74 8.97 2.18
CA VAL A 123 -1.34 9.73 3.28
C VAL A 123 -0.37 9.69 4.46
N HIS A 124 -0.06 10.86 5.02
CA HIS A 124 0.89 10.96 6.12
C HIS A 124 0.31 10.32 7.39
N PRO A 125 1.10 9.62 8.23
CA PRO A 125 0.59 8.98 9.44
C PRO A 125 0.09 9.97 10.51
N LYS A 126 0.57 11.22 10.49
CA LYS A 126 0.27 12.25 11.49
C LYS A 126 -0.33 13.48 10.84
N SER A 127 -1.39 14.05 11.39
CA SER A 127 -1.96 15.32 10.97
C SER A 127 -1.07 16.51 11.35
N ASN A 128 -1.46 17.71 10.94
CA ASN A 128 -0.92 19.00 11.42
C ASN A 128 -2.04 20.07 11.42
N GLU A 129 -1.70 21.32 11.74
CA GLU A 129 -2.67 22.42 11.81
C GLU A 129 -3.34 22.72 10.46
N GLU A 130 -2.59 22.64 9.35
CA GLU A 130 -3.10 22.91 8.00
C GLU A 130 -3.95 21.74 7.45
N PHE A 131 -3.54 20.51 7.74
CA PHE A 131 -4.17 19.28 7.29
C PHE A 131 -4.52 18.40 8.50
N PRO A 132 -5.72 18.58 9.08
CA PRO A 132 -6.10 17.93 10.33
C PRO A 132 -6.44 16.44 10.19
N ILE A 133 -6.59 15.90 8.97
CA ILE A 133 -6.92 14.49 8.72
C ILE A 133 -5.69 13.75 8.23
N ALA A 134 -5.42 12.57 8.79
CA ALA A 134 -4.24 11.77 8.48
C ALA A 134 -4.54 10.26 8.65
N GLY A 135 -3.50 9.42 8.57
CA GLY A 135 -3.61 7.97 8.78
C GLY A 135 -3.65 7.52 10.24
N GLU A 136 -3.74 8.43 11.22
CA GLU A 136 -3.84 8.11 12.67
C GLU A 136 -2.79 7.10 13.17
N GLY A 137 -1.54 7.29 12.75
CA GLY A 137 -0.40 6.43 13.08
C GLY A 137 -0.07 5.38 12.01
N VAL A 138 -0.93 5.21 11.01
CA VAL A 138 -0.71 4.29 9.87
C VAL A 138 -0.27 5.06 8.64
N LEU A 139 0.80 4.62 7.99
CA LEU A 139 1.14 5.09 6.65
C LEU A 139 0.21 4.38 5.65
N ILE A 140 -0.48 5.13 4.80
CA ILE A 140 -1.41 4.57 3.81
C ILE A 140 -0.94 4.99 2.44
N GLU A 141 -0.71 4.01 1.57
CA GLU A 141 -0.38 4.22 0.17
C GLU A 141 -1.66 4.16 -0.66
N LEU A 142 -1.82 5.13 -1.54
CA LEU A 142 -2.88 5.18 -2.54
C LEU A 142 -2.26 4.86 -3.88
N VAL A 143 -2.76 3.82 -4.54
CA VAL A 143 -2.18 3.26 -5.76
C VAL A 143 -3.20 3.35 -6.89
N GLN A 144 -2.81 3.92 -8.02
CA GLN A 144 -3.64 3.96 -9.22
C GLN A 144 -3.87 2.54 -9.73
N ALA A 145 -5.13 2.09 -9.68
CA ALA A 145 -5.53 0.78 -10.17
C ALA A 145 -5.45 0.72 -11.70
N PRO A 146 -4.90 -0.37 -12.27
CA PRO A 146 -4.98 -0.60 -13.70
C PRO A 146 -6.41 -0.97 -14.13
N PRO A 147 -6.76 -0.81 -15.43
CA PRO A 147 -8.14 -0.97 -15.90
C PRO A 147 -8.79 -2.33 -15.60
N ASP A 148 -8.00 -3.40 -15.58
CA ASP A 148 -8.45 -4.76 -15.26
C ASP A 148 -8.84 -4.93 -13.78
N VAL A 149 -8.10 -4.31 -12.87
CA VAL A 149 -8.45 -4.22 -11.43
C VAL A 149 -9.74 -3.44 -11.24
N VAL A 150 -9.85 -2.24 -11.84
CA VAL A 150 -11.07 -1.42 -11.78
C VAL A 150 -12.28 -2.22 -12.29
N LYS A 151 -12.14 -2.88 -13.44
CA LYS A 151 -13.20 -3.70 -14.03
C LYS A 151 -13.61 -4.85 -13.12
N ALA A 152 -12.65 -5.59 -12.55
CA ALA A 152 -12.93 -6.74 -11.72
C ALA A 152 -13.68 -6.38 -10.43
N PHE A 153 -13.24 -5.34 -9.72
CA PHE A 153 -13.94 -4.85 -8.52
C PHE A 153 -15.30 -4.24 -8.84
N SER A 154 -15.42 -3.51 -9.95
CA SER A 154 -16.71 -2.96 -10.40
C SER A 154 -17.73 -4.06 -10.67
N GLN A 155 -17.31 -5.18 -11.27
CA GLN A 155 -18.19 -6.32 -11.53
C GLN A 155 -18.70 -6.98 -10.24
N LEU A 156 -17.85 -7.13 -9.22
CA LEU A 156 -18.26 -7.68 -7.92
C LEU A 156 -19.24 -6.77 -7.17
N ALA A 157 -19.00 -5.46 -7.16
CA ALA A 157 -19.86 -4.51 -6.47
C ALA A 157 -21.29 -4.44 -7.05
N HIS A 158 -21.45 -4.82 -8.32
CA HIS A 158 -22.73 -4.84 -9.03
C HIS A 158 -23.25 -6.27 -9.30
N ALA A 159 -22.57 -7.29 -8.77
CA ALA A 159 -23.05 -8.66 -8.87
C ALA A 159 -24.30 -8.81 -7.98
N GLY A 160 -25.41 -9.25 -8.59
CA GLY A 160 -26.61 -9.64 -7.85
C GLY A 160 -26.32 -10.75 -6.83
N PRO A 161 -27.29 -11.08 -5.95
CA PRO A 161 -27.04 -11.94 -4.80
C PRO A 161 -26.40 -13.28 -5.21
N SER A 162 -25.21 -13.51 -4.67
CA SER A 162 -24.55 -14.81 -4.71
C SER A 162 -25.29 -15.75 -3.75
N ARG A 163 -25.70 -16.92 -4.26
CA ARG A 163 -26.45 -17.94 -3.51
C ARG A 163 -25.62 -18.59 -2.44
#